data_AF-A0A4Y9YAY3-F1
#
_entry.id   AF-A0A4Y9YAY3-F1
#
_cell.length_a   1.000
_cell.length_b   1.000
_cell.length_c   1.000
_cell.angle_alpha   90.00
_cell.angle_beta   90.00
_cell.angle_gamma   90.00
#
_symmetry.space_group_name_H-M   'P 1'
#
loop_
_entity.id
_entity.type
_entity.pdbx_description
1 polymer ?
#
loop_
_entity_poly.entity_id
_entity_poly.type
_entity_poly.pdbx_seq_one_letter_code
_entity_poly.pdbx_strand_id
1 'polypeptide(L)'
;MIHSLVIGLTLSIASGSDFTSLVAAIGFHQLFEGLSLGIRIAGLPARSSEDGGHHVPFPRAILVVLFAITTPAGIVIGLLSFSASQHSGGTAHMKLIEGIMCAISAGMLVYAVCVEMLAGDFVLDPTLWRSGAMKQTLALGSLLVGAAAMSLLG
;
A
#
# COMPACT_ATOMS: atom_id res chain seq x y z
N MET A 1 -3.17 -2.74 3.65
CA MET A 1 -3.56 -1.74 4.68
C MET A 1 -2.59 -1.77 5.86
N ILE A 2 -2.36 -2.93 6.50
CA ILE A 2 -1.40 -3.01 7.61
C ILE A 2 0.02 -2.63 7.16
N HIS A 3 0.44 -3.02 5.95
CA HIS A 3 1.74 -2.62 5.41
C HIS A 3 1.85 -1.09 5.22
N SER A 4 0.79 -0.42 4.75
CA SER A 4 0.74 1.04 4.57
C SER A 4 0.91 1.80 5.89
N LEU A 5 0.47 1.21 7.03
CA LEU A 5 0.71 1.78 8.36
C LEU A 5 2.19 1.69 8.76
N VAL A 6 2.83 0.54 8.54
CA VAL A 6 4.26 0.33 8.82
C VAL A 6 5.14 1.22 7.93
N ILE A 7 4.74 1.40 6.66
CA ILE A 7 5.37 2.32 5.73
C ILE A 7 5.30 3.77 6.24
N GLY A 8 4.13 4.22 6.70
CA GLY A 8 3.97 5.55 7.30
C GLY A 8 4.84 5.74 8.54
N LEU A 9 4.96 4.71 9.38
CA LEU A 9 5.84 4.74 10.55
C LEU A 9 7.31 4.84 10.14
N THR A 10 7.74 4.10 9.12
CA THR A 10 9.12 4.17 8.57
C THR A 10 9.43 5.56 8.03
N LEU A 11 8.48 6.16 7.30
CA LEU A 11 8.60 7.51 6.74
C LEU A 11 8.81 8.58 7.81
N SER A 12 8.26 8.40 9.01
CA SER A 12 8.42 9.33 10.13
C SER A 12 9.84 9.35 10.74
N ILE A 13 10.62 8.29 10.48
CA ILE A 13 11.97 8.07 11.01
C ILE A 13 13.02 8.43 9.95
N ALA A 14 12.69 8.22 8.67
CA ALA A 14 13.55 8.54 7.53
C ALA A 14 13.94 10.02 7.51
N SER A 15 15.18 10.30 7.11
CA SER A 15 15.74 11.66 7.09
C SER A 15 16.62 11.90 5.86
N GLY A 16 16.77 13.15 5.43
CA GLY A 16 17.67 13.52 4.33
C GLY A 16 17.24 13.00 2.95
N SER A 17 18.19 12.44 2.19
CA SER A 17 17.94 11.86 0.87
C SER A 17 17.01 10.65 0.91
N ASP A 18 17.11 9.84 1.97
CA ASP A 18 16.34 8.61 2.13
C ASP A 18 14.85 8.94 2.29
N PHE A 19 14.52 10.00 3.04
CA PHE A 19 13.15 10.51 3.13
C PHE A 19 12.60 10.92 1.75
N THR A 20 13.39 11.64 0.94
CA THR A 20 12.94 12.16 -0.35
C THR A 20 12.67 11.02 -1.34
N SER A 21 13.59 10.06 -1.44
CA SER A 21 13.40 8.85 -2.26
C SER A 21 12.20 8.03 -1.77
N LEU A 22 12.09 7.81 -0.45
CA LEU A 22 11.02 7.02 0.15
C LEU A 22 9.64 7.67 -0.06
N VAL A 23 9.50 8.99 0.10
CA VAL A 23 8.27 9.73 -0.21
C VAL A 23 7.88 9.56 -1.68
N ALA A 24 8.84 9.70 -2.60
CA ALA A 24 8.58 9.57 -4.04
C ALA A 24 8.09 8.16 -4.40
N ALA A 25 8.80 7.13 -3.92
CA ALA A 25 8.44 5.73 -4.14
C ALA A 25 7.07 5.39 -3.54
N ILE A 26 6.80 5.76 -2.29
CA ILE A 26 5.51 5.50 -1.64
C ILE A 26 4.38 6.30 -2.27
N GLY A 27 4.61 7.54 -2.70
CA GLY A 27 3.61 8.35 -3.38
C GLY A 27 3.11 7.68 -4.67
N PHE A 28 4.05 7.15 -5.47
CA PHE A 28 3.73 6.37 -6.66
C PHE A 28 3.04 5.04 -6.27
N HIS A 29 3.56 4.31 -5.28
CA HIS A 29 2.95 3.06 -4.79
C HIS A 29 1.51 3.23 -4.32
N GLN A 30 1.27 4.21 -3.46
CA GLN A 30 -0.04 4.45 -2.87
C GLN A 30 -1.05 4.93 -3.92
N LEU A 31 -0.60 5.58 -5.00
CA LEU A 31 -1.45 5.93 -6.14
C LEU A 31 -2.00 4.68 -6.84
N PHE A 32 -1.15 3.69 -7.15
CA PHE A 32 -1.61 2.45 -7.80
C PHE A 32 -2.42 1.56 -6.87
N GLU A 33 -2.04 1.47 -5.60
CA GLU A 33 -2.86 0.76 -4.61
C GLU A 33 -4.25 1.40 -4.46
N GLY A 34 -4.32 2.74 -4.45
CA GLY A 34 -5.57 3.48 -4.37
C GLY A 34 -6.45 3.30 -5.61
N LEU A 35 -5.85 3.30 -6.80
CA LEU A 35 -6.56 3.04 -8.05
C LEU A 35 -7.10 1.60 -8.12
N SER A 36 -6.28 0.61 -7.74
CA SER A 36 -6.69 -0.81 -7.68
C SER A 36 -7.85 -1.03 -6.70
N LEU A 37 -7.74 -0.46 -5.49
CA LEU A 37 -8.80 -0.50 -4.48
C LEU A 37 -10.06 0.23 -4.97
N GLY A 38 -9.92 1.35 -5.66
CA GLY A 38 -11.03 2.09 -6.27
C GLY A 38 -11.81 1.25 -7.29
N ILE A 39 -11.12 0.51 -8.17
CA ILE A 39 -11.74 -0.40 -9.14
C ILE A 39 -12.48 -1.54 -8.41
N ARG A 40 -11.88 -2.13 -7.37
CA ARG A 40 -12.52 -3.19 -6.57
C ARG A 40 -13.76 -2.68 -5.84
N ILE A 41 -13.71 -1.47 -5.28
CA ILE A 41 -14.87 -0.82 -4.62
C ILE A 41 -15.99 -0.53 -5.62
N ALA A 42 -15.65 -0.06 -6.82
CA ALA A 42 -16.64 0.21 -7.88
C ALA A 42 -17.36 -1.07 -8.33
N GLY A 43 -16.68 -2.21 -8.30
CA GLY A 43 -17.25 -3.52 -8.63
C GLY A 43 -18.13 -4.14 -7.53
N LEU A 44 -18.16 -3.60 -6.32
CA LEU A 44 -19.01 -4.13 -5.24
C LEU A 44 -20.49 -3.92 -5.60
N PRO A 45 -21.37 -4.93 -5.42
CA PRO A 45 -22.80 -4.78 -5.66
C PRO A 45 -23.33 -3.57 -4.87
N ALA A 46 -24.02 -2.65 -5.53
CA ALA A 46 -24.79 -1.66 -4.80
C ALA A 46 -25.84 -2.45 -4.01
N ARG A 47 -25.78 -2.41 -2.67
CA ARG A 47 -26.91 -2.90 -1.89
C ARG A 47 -28.12 -2.14 -2.41
N SER A 48 -29.13 -2.87 -2.85
CA SER A 48 -30.38 -2.33 -3.38
C SER A 48 -31.00 -1.41 -2.33
N SER A 49 -30.64 -0.13 -2.39
CA SER A 49 -31.39 0.91 -1.72
C SER A 49 -32.59 1.14 -2.61
N GLU A 50 -33.70 0.55 -2.21
CA GLU A 50 -35.06 0.80 -2.68
C GLU A 50 -35.53 2.23 -2.37
N ASP A 51 -34.60 3.21 -2.36
CA ASP A 51 -34.89 4.59 -2.03
C ASP A 51 -33.95 5.49 -2.83
N GLY A 52 -34.52 6.43 -3.58
CA GLY A 52 -33.90 7.22 -4.64
C GLY A 52 -32.89 8.28 -4.19
N GLY A 53 -32.02 7.95 -3.23
CA GLY A 53 -30.96 8.82 -2.74
C GLY A 53 -29.63 8.56 -3.44
N HIS A 54 -29.00 9.62 -3.96
CA HIS A 54 -27.66 9.63 -4.57
C HIS A 54 -26.55 9.46 -3.50
N HIS A 55 -26.70 8.52 -2.57
CA HIS A 55 -25.77 8.31 -1.46
C HIS A 55 -24.84 7.15 -1.79
N VAL A 56 -23.53 7.41 -1.78
CA VAL A 56 -22.53 6.34 -1.78
C VAL A 56 -22.84 5.39 -0.62
N PRO A 57 -22.99 4.08 -0.87
CA PRO A 57 -23.34 3.15 0.20
C PRO A 57 -22.26 3.20 1.28
N PHE A 58 -22.68 3.39 2.53
CA PHE A 58 -21.85 3.48 3.74
C PHE A 58 -20.59 2.58 3.77
N PRO A 59 -20.64 1.28 3.37
CA PRO A 59 -19.44 0.45 3.35
C PRO A 59 -18.36 0.90 2.35
N ARG A 60 -18.72 1.50 1.22
CA ARG A 60 -17.74 2.00 0.24
C ARG A 60 -17.00 3.21 0.77
N ALA A 61 -17.73 4.13 1.42
CA ALA A 61 -17.14 5.31 2.04
C ALA A 61 -16.15 4.94 3.15
N ILE A 62 -16.48 3.94 3.98
CA ILE A 62 -15.58 3.45 5.03
C ILE A 62 -14.27 2.90 4.45
N LEU A 63 -14.32 2.09 3.39
CA LEU A 63 -13.10 1.52 2.79
C LEU A 63 -12.16 2.60 2.23
N VAL A 64 -12.71 3.64 1.60
CA VAL A 64 -11.93 4.78 1.09
C VAL A 64 -11.33 5.59 2.25
N VAL A 65 -12.11 5.85 3.29
CA VAL A 65 -11.64 6.60 4.47
C VAL A 65 -10.55 5.83 5.22
N LEU A 66 -10.71 4.52 5.41
CA LEU A 66 -9.69 3.68 6.02
C LEU A 66 -8.39 3.70 5.22
N PHE A 67 -8.47 3.56 3.89
CA PHE A 67 -7.30 3.68 3.02
C PHE A 67 -6.59 5.03 3.18
N ALA A 68 -7.35 6.13 3.14
CA ALA A 68 -6.81 7.48 3.22
C ALA A 68 -6.17 7.81 4.58
N ILE A 69 -6.71 7.28 5.69
CA ILE A 69 -6.23 7.58 7.05
C ILE A 69 -5.04 6.70 7.44
N THR A 70 -4.92 5.50 6.89
CA THR A 70 -3.94 4.50 7.36
C THR A 70 -2.49 5.01 7.28
N THR A 71 -2.08 5.60 6.15
CA THR A 71 -0.69 6.09 5.97
C THR A 71 -0.41 7.34 6.83
N PRO A 72 -1.26 8.39 6.86
CA PRO A 72 -1.10 9.51 7.79
C PRO A 72 -1.10 9.09 9.26
N ALA A 73 -1.95 8.14 9.65
CA ALA A 73 -1.97 7.62 11.01
C ALA A 73 -0.64 6.95 11.38
N GLY A 74 -0.07 6.16 10.47
CA GLY A 74 1.27 5.58 10.64
C GLY A 74 2.36 6.64 10.86
N ILE A 75 2.32 7.73 10.07
CA ILE A 75 3.26 8.86 10.20
C ILE A 75 3.10 9.52 11.58
N VAL A 76 1.87 9.85 11.98
CA VAL A 76 1.60 10.51 13.27
C VAL A 76 2.05 9.63 14.44
N ILE A 77 1.72 8.33 14.42
CA ILE A 77 2.13 7.39 15.45
C ILE A 77 3.66 7.30 15.51
N GLY A 78 4.33 7.19 14.37
CA GLY A 78 5.79 7.14 14.31
C GLY A 78 6.44 8.42 14.84
N LEU A 79 5.94 9.59 14.44
CA LEU A 79 6.42 10.87 14.99
C LEU A 79 6.26 10.91 16.51
N LEU A 80 5.11 10.52 17.06
CA LEU A 80 4.87 10.51 18.50
C LEU A 80 5.76 9.51 19.24
N SER A 81 5.92 8.30 18.70
CA SER A 81 6.72 7.24 19.32
C SER A 81 8.22 7.53 19.30
N PHE A 82 8.73 8.16 18.23
CA PHE A 82 10.16 8.41 18.06
C PHE A 82 10.59 9.86 18.32
N SER A 83 9.66 10.75 18.69
CA SER A 83 9.95 12.16 19.04
C SER A 83 11.03 12.29 20.12
N ALA A 84 10.98 11.46 21.17
CA ALA A 84 11.97 11.50 22.25
C ALA A 84 13.36 11.01 21.80
N SER A 85 13.40 10.03 20.90
CA SER A 85 14.65 9.46 20.38
C SER A 85 15.38 10.41 19.42
N GLN A 86 14.63 11.22 18.64
CA GLN A 86 15.19 12.27 17.78
C GLN A 86 15.97 13.34 18.57
N HIS A 87 15.51 13.68 19.78
CA HIS A 87 16.13 14.71 20.62
C HIS A 87 17.33 14.21 21.43
N SER A 88 17.51 12.89 21.56
CA SER A 88 18.51 12.28 22.43
C SER A 88 19.86 12.00 21.75
N GLY A 89 20.06 12.45 20.51
CA GLY A 89 21.35 12.39 19.80
C GLY A 89 21.83 11.00 19.35
N GLY A 90 21.05 9.94 19.58
CA GLY A 90 21.37 8.56 19.25
C GLY A 90 21.18 8.20 17.77
N THR A 91 21.90 8.87 16.87
CA THR A 91 21.77 8.71 15.40
C THR A 91 21.89 7.25 14.93
N ALA A 92 22.79 6.46 15.56
CA ALA A 92 22.97 5.04 15.21
C ALA A 92 21.76 4.18 15.61
N HIS A 93 21.13 4.46 16.75
CA HIS A 93 19.94 3.73 17.21
C HIS A 93 18.74 4.01 16.30
N MET A 94 18.59 5.26 15.84
CA MET A 94 17.52 5.65 14.92
C MET A 94 17.66 4.94 13.56
N LYS A 95 18.88 4.87 13.00
CA LYS A 95 19.15 4.12 11.77
C LYS A 95 18.91 2.62 11.91
N LEU A 96 19.18 2.05 13.09
CA LEU A 96 18.90 0.63 13.36
C LEU A 96 17.39 0.38 13.36
N ILE A 97 16.62 1.23 14.03
CA ILE A 97 15.14 1.13 14.03
C ILE A 97 14.60 1.31 12.61
N GLU A 98 15.08 2.31 11.87
CA GLU A 98 14.73 2.53 10.47
C GLU A 98 14.98 1.26 9.63
N GLY A 99 16.16 0.66 9.75
CA GLY A 99 16.51 -0.58 9.05
C GLY A 99 15.60 -1.76 9.41
N ILE A 100 15.27 -1.94 10.69
CA ILE A 100 14.33 -2.99 11.14
C ILE A 100 12.94 -2.75 10.56
N MET A 101 12.44 -1.51 10.64
CA MET A 101 11.13 -1.15 10.12
C MET A 101 11.05 -1.30 8.60
N CYS A 102 12.11 -0.93 7.87
CA CYS A 102 12.26 -1.19 6.45
C CYS A 102 12.23 -2.70 6.13
N ALA A 103 12.93 -3.54 6.89
CA ALA A 103 12.94 -4.99 6.69
C ALA A 103 11.56 -5.63 6.93
N ILE A 104 10.88 -5.22 8.01
CA ILE A 104 9.51 -5.68 8.31
C ILE A 104 8.56 -5.25 7.20
N SER A 105 8.64 -3.98 6.78
CA SER A 105 7.80 -3.44 5.72
C SER A 105 8.03 -4.15 4.38
N ALA A 106 9.28 -4.40 4.00
CA ALA A 106 9.64 -5.16 2.81
C ALA A 106 9.07 -6.59 2.85
N GLY A 107 9.18 -7.28 4.00
CA GLY A 107 8.59 -8.61 4.18
C GLY A 107 7.07 -8.61 4.01
N MET A 108 6.38 -7.61 4.57
CA MET A 108 4.93 -7.44 4.41
C MET A 108 4.54 -7.17 2.95
N LEU A 109 5.31 -6.36 2.22
CA LEU A 109 5.08 -6.09 0.80
C LEU A 109 5.30 -7.33 -0.07
N VAL A 110 6.33 -8.13 0.21
CA VAL A 110 6.55 -9.42 -0.47
C VAL A 110 5.38 -10.37 -0.21
N TYR A 111 4.90 -10.45 1.03
CA TYR A 111 3.71 -11.25 1.34
C TYR A 111 2.47 -10.76 0.58
N ALA A 112 2.22 -9.44 0.57
CA ALA A 112 1.07 -8.85 -0.12
C ALA A 112 1.12 -9.12 -1.63
N VAL A 113 2.28 -8.91 -2.27
CA VAL A 113 2.44 -9.19 -3.71
C VAL A 113 2.31 -10.68 -4.02
N CYS A 114 2.99 -11.55 -3.29
CA CYS A 114 3.01 -12.99 -3.61
C CYS A 114 1.71 -13.70 -3.23
N VAL A 115 1.22 -13.49 -2.01
CA VAL A 115 0.10 -14.25 -1.43
C VAL A 115 -1.23 -13.56 -1.69
N GLU A 116 -1.33 -12.26 -1.45
CA GLU A 116 -2.62 -11.56 -1.57
C GLU A 116 -2.95 -11.23 -3.04
N MET A 117 -1.96 -10.78 -3.82
CA MET A 117 -2.16 -10.37 -5.22
C MET A 117 -1.93 -11.52 -6.21
N LEU A 118 -0.71 -12.08 -6.31
CA LEU A 118 -0.40 -13.11 -7.30
C LEU A 118 -1.21 -14.40 -7.07
N ALA A 119 -1.15 -14.97 -5.87
CA ALA A 119 -1.91 -16.18 -5.59
C ALA A 119 -3.42 -15.91 -5.64
N GLY A 120 -3.88 -14.77 -5.10
CA GLY A 120 -5.28 -14.34 -5.17
C GLY A 120 -5.81 -14.25 -6.60
N ASP A 121 -5.13 -13.51 -7.47
CA ASP A 121 -5.62 -13.21 -8.81
C ASP A 121 -5.30 -14.31 -9.84
N PHE A 122 -4.17 -15.04 -9.73
CA PHE A 122 -3.77 -16.05 -10.74
C PHE A 122 -4.03 -17.51 -10.33
N VAL A 123 -3.95 -17.83 -9.04
CA VAL A 123 -4.08 -19.22 -8.56
C VAL A 123 -5.50 -19.49 -8.05
N LEU A 124 -6.07 -18.54 -7.30
CA LEU A 124 -7.34 -18.72 -6.62
C LEU A 124 -8.54 -18.19 -7.42
N ASP A 125 -8.35 -17.29 -8.38
CA ASP A 125 -9.43 -16.79 -9.24
C ASP A 125 -9.68 -17.73 -10.44
N PRO A 126 -10.81 -18.48 -10.46
CA PRO A 126 -11.14 -19.39 -11.55
C PRO A 126 -11.42 -18.68 -12.87
N THR A 127 -11.72 -17.37 -12.86
CA THR A 127 -11.98 -16.58 -14.08
C THR A 127 -10.68 -16.22 -14.80
N LEU A 128 -9.59 -15.94 -14.08
CA LEU A 128 -8.31 -15.59 -14.66
C LEU A 128 -7.50 -16.84 -15.05
N TRP A 129 -7.49 -17.88 -14.22
CA TRP A 129 -6.82 -19.15 -14.53
C TRP A 129 -7.42 -19.84 -15.78
N ARG A 130 -8.74 -19.72 -16.01
CA ARG A 130 -9.41 -20.24 -17.22
C ARG A 130 -9.32 -19.31 -18.44
N SER A 131 -8.81 -18.10 -18.26
CA SER A 131 -8.70 -17.14 -19.36
C SER A 131 -7.58 -17.50 -20.33
N GLY A 132 -7.68 -17.02 -21.57
CA GLY A 132 -6.66 -17.31 -22.59
C GLY A 132 -5.28 -16.78 -22.19
N ALA A 133 -4.23 -17.49 -22.61
CA ALA A 133 -2.83 -17.18 -22.29
C ALA A 133 -2.45 -15.71 -22.53
N MET A 134 -3.02 -15.07 -23.56
CA MET A 134 -2.80 -13.65 -23.84
C MET A 134 -3.21 -12.73 -22.68
N LYS A 135 -4.34 -13.00 -22.01
CA LYS A 135 -4.82 -12.16 -20.90
C LYS A 135 -3.93 -12.33 -19.66
N GLN A 136 -3.48 -13.56 -19.41
CA GLN A 136 -2.56 -13.88 -18.31
C GLN A 136 -1.18 -13.25 -18.53
N THR A 137 -0.62 -13.33 -19.73
CA THR A 137 0.68 -12.70 -20.04
C THR A 137 0.61 -11.18 -20.00
N LEU A 138 -0.52 -10.58 -20.42
CA LEU A 138 -0.71 -9.13 -20.33
C LEU A 138 -0.82 -8.66 -18.87
N ALA A 139 -1.53 -9.42 -18.02
CA ALA A 139 -1.62 -9.13 -16.58
C ALA A 139 -0.27 -9.29 -15.86
N LEU A 140 0.52 -10.33 -16.17
CA LEU A 140 1.88 -10.46 -15.66
C LEU A 140 2.80 -9.36 -16.21
N GLY A 141 2.66 -9.01 -17.49
CA GLY A 141 3.40 -7.94 -18.13
C GLY A 141 3.15 -6.58 -17.45
N SER A 142 1.90 -6.24 -17.15
CA SER A 142 1.58 -4.98 -16.45
C SER A 142 2.11 -4.96 -15.02
N LEU A 143 2.10 -6.10 -14.32
CA LEU A 143 2.72 -6.24 -13.00
C LEU A 143 4.23 -5.96 -13.06
N LEU A 144 4.94 -6.57 -14.02
CA LEU A 144 6.38 -6.38 -14.20
C LEU A 144 6.73 -4.95 -14.60
N VAL A 145 5.91 -4.31 -15.45
CA VAL A 145 6.08 -2.90 -15.81
C VAL A 145 5.91 -2.01 -14.58
N GLY A 146 4.91 -2.28 -13.73
CA GLY A 146 4.72 -1.58 -12.47
C GLY A 146 5.90 -1.74 -11.51
N ALA A 147 6.42 -2.96 -11.37
CA ALA A 147 7.61 -3.24 -10.55
C ALA A 147 8.87 -2.53 -11.10
N ALA A 148 9.07 -2.54 -12.41
CA ALA A 148 10.17 -1.82 -13.06
C ALA A 148 10.06 -0.31 -12.83
N ALA A 149 8.86 0.27 -12.96
CA ALA A 149 8.63 1.68 -12.69
C ALA A 149 8.94 2.04 -11.23
N MET A 150 8.54 1.21 -10.27
CA MET A 150 8.88 1.39 -8.84
C MET A 150 10.40 1.35 -8.61
N SER A 151 11.11 0.42 -9.27
CA SER A 151 12.56 0.28 -9.14
C SER A 151 13.37 1.45 -9.71
N LEU A 152 12.76 2.28 -10.57
CA LEU A 152 13.41 3.48 -11.13
C LEU A 152 13.22 4.70 -10.24
N LEU A 153 12.22 4.70 -9.37
CA LEU A 153 11.90 5.81 -8.46
C LEU A 153 12.65 5.73 -7.12
N GLY A 154 13.17 4.54 -6.79
CA GLY A 154 13.87 4.24 -5.54
C GLY A 154 15.35 3.97 -5.77
#